data_AF-A0A1I1DBW6-F1
#
_entry.id   AF-A0A1I1DBW6-F1
#
_cell.length_a   1.000
_cell.length_b   1.000
_cell.length_c   1.000
_cell.angle_alpha   90.00
_cell.angle_beta   90.00
_cell.angle_gamma   90.00
#
_symmetry.space_group_name_H-M   'P 1'
#
loop_
_entity.id
_entity.type
_entity.pdbx_description
1 polymer ?
#
loop_
_entity_poly.entity_id
_entity_poly.type
_entity_poly.pdbx_seq_one_letter_code
_entity_poly.pdbx_strand_id
1 'polypeptide(L)'
;MTTIHSNRIKYLSALAFLGEVTDKLSAGLRQDLASQRVRLLKHTAIVRKNATNASSTYPFIDENTKKLAGISTMNGNSLPQNMAVVADAISVGFAEGDGADKEGAVIYTQDVPAALRNANFVLKQNGREILDVPVADLIAGEMPTKQEDYFHDLETFILLADETAMSWDFVFPGGQTLAPSEAGKNVYVEVRIKGFKTLKNI
;
A
#
# COMPACT_ATOMS: atom_id res chain seq x y z
N MET A 1 0.84 -0.54 -30.60
CA MET A 1 1.57 0.74 -30.49
C MET A 1 1.16 1.53 -29.23
N THR A 2 0.72 0.84 -28.17
CA THR A 2 -0.21 1.42 -27.16
C THR A 2 0.38 1.51 -25.75
N THR A 3 1.29 0.59 -25.37
CA THR A 3 1.84 0.51 -23.99
C THR A 3 2.90 1.57 -23.68
N ILE A 4 3.77 1.91 -24.65
CA ILE A 4 4.83 2.92 -24.46
C ILE A 4 4.22 4.32 -24.26
N HIS A 5 3.14 4.63 -24.98
CA HIS A 5 2.45 5.91 -24.86
C HIS A 5 1.73 6.04 -23.50
N SER A 6 1.11 4.96 -23.03
CA SER A 6 0.43 4.90 -21.72
C SER A 6 1.39 5.12 -20.55
N ASN A 7 2.56 4.46 -20.55
CA ASN A 7 3.54 4.61 -19.47
C ASN A 7 4.12 6.03 -19.39
N ARG A 8 4.39 6.66 -20.54
CA ARG A 8 4.89 8.04 -20.58
C ARG A 8 3.86 9.03 -20.07
N ILE A 9 2.58 8.85 -20.41
CA ILE A 9 1.50 9.69 -19.90
C ILE A 9 1.41 9.55 -18.39
N LYS A 10 1.32 8.33 -17.85
CA LYS A 10 1.28 8.11 -16.39
C LYS A 10 2.45 8.76 -15.65
N TYR A 11 3.66 8.64 -16.19
CA TYR A 11 4.84 9.30 -15.63
C TYR A 11 4.70 10.83 -15.59
N LEU A 12 4.30 11.45 -16.70
CA LEU A 12 4.16 12.89 -16.79
C LEU A 12 3.02 13.41 -15.91
N SER A 13 1.90 12.69 -15.84
CA SER A 13 0.77 13.01 -14.97
C SER A 13 1.16 12.93 -13.49
N ALA A 14 1.92 11.91 -13.08
CA ALA A 14 2.40 11.81 -11.70
C ALA A 14 3.38 12.95 -11.34
N LEU A 15 4.23 13.37 -12.30
CA LEU A 15 5.14 14.50 -12.09
C LEU A 15 4.38 15.83 -12.00
N ALA A 16 3.36 16.03 -12.85
CA ALA A 16 2.49 17.21 -12.81
C ALA A 16 1.74 17.28 -11.47
N PHE A 17 1.13 16.17 -11.05
CA PHE A 17 0.46 16.06 -9.75
C PHE A 17 1.39 16.44 -8.60
N LEU A 18 2.63 15.93 -8.56
CA LEU A 18 3.62 16.33 -7.55
C LEU A 18 3.91 17.84 -7.55
N GLY A 19 3.90 18.48 -8.72
CA GLY A 19 4.03 19.92 -8.86
C GLY A 19 2.87 20.70 -8.23
N GLU A 20 1.66 20.16 -8.31
CA GLU A 20 0.44 20.77 -7.74
C GLU A 20 0.38 20.64 -6.22
N VAL A 21 0.89 19.54 -5.65
CA VAL A 21 0.83 19.24 -4.21
C VAL A 21 2.16 19.49 -3.47
N THR A 22 3.01 20.37 -4.03
CA THR A 22 4.35 20.63 -3.47
C THR A 22 4.31 21.08 -2.01
N ASP A 23 3.28 21.80 -1.57
CA ASP A 23 3.10 22.27 -0.19
C ASP A 23 3.03 21.14 0.85
N LYS A 24 2.72 19.91 0.42
CA LYS A 24 2.69 18.71 1.26
C LYS A 24 4.04 18.03 1.43
N LEU A 25 5.06 18.46 0.70
CA LEU A 25 6.37 17.80 0.65
C LEU A 25 7.39 18.50 1.57
N SER A 26 8.41 17.76 1.98
CA SER A 26 9.53 18.35 2.72
C SER A 26 10.19 19.51 1.95
N ALA A 27 10.83 20.43 2.67
CA ALA A 27 11.51 21.57 2.05
C ALA A 27 12.58 21.14 1.04
N GLY A 28 13.32 20.06 1.35
CA GLY A 28 14.34 19.50 0.46
C GLY A 28 13.73 18.98 -0.85
N LEU A 29 12.64 18.21 -0.75
CA LEU A 29 11.98 17.64 -1.94
C LEU A 29 11.36 18.73 -2.81
N ARG A 30 10.75 19.75 -2.20
CA ARG A 30 10.23 20.92 -2.92
C ARG A 30 11.33 21.63 -3.71
N GLN A 31 12.49 21.86 -3.08
CA GLN A 31 13.62 22.50 -3.74
C GLN A 31 14.15 21.65 -4.91
N ASP A 32 14.26 20.35 -4.71
CA ASP A 32 14.73 19.44 -5.76
C ASP A 32 13.73 19.35 -6.92
N LEU A 33 12.41 19.36 -6.66
CA LEU A 33 11.36 19.43 -7.70
C LEU A 33 11.44 20.74 -8.49
N ALA A 34 11.52 21.88 -7.79
CA ALA A 34 11.64 23.20 -8.43
C ALA A 34 12.92 23.33 -9.29
N SER A 35 14.00 22.66 -8.87
CA SER A 35 15.27 22.63 -9.60
C SER A 35 15.33 21.55 -10.69
N GLN A 36 14.24 20.82 -10.95
CA GLN A 36 14.18 19.70 -11.89
C GLN A 36 15.22 18.59 -11.61
N ARG A 37 15.56 18.40 -10.33
CA ARG A 37 16.50 17.38 -9.84
C ARG A 37 15.79 16.13 -9.32
N VAL A 38 14.53 15.94 -9.67
CA VAL A 38 13.74 14.76 -9.29
C VAL A 38 13.36 13.99 -10.54
N ARG A 39 13.49 12.68 -10.47
CA ARG A 39 12.87 11.73 -11.39
C ARG A 39 11.96 10.78 -10.63
N LEU A 40 11.04 10.16 -11.36
CA LEU A 40 10.16 9.14 -10.82
C LEU A 40 10.68 7.75 -11.16
N LEU A 41 10.67 6.86 -10.17
CA LEU A 41 10.97 5.45 -10.36
C LEU A 41 9.73 4.64 -10.02
N LYS A 42 9.40 3.64 -10.86
CA LYS A 42 8.34 2.68 -10.53
C LYS A 42 8.58 2.09 -9.14
N HIS A 43 7.55 2.10 -8.31
CA HIS A 43 7.62 1.63 -6.95
C HIS A 43 6.36 0.86 -6.58
N THR A 44 6.53 -0.10 -5.67
CA THR A 44 5.44 -0.77 -4.98
C THR A 44 5.83 -0.85 -3.52
N ALA A 45 5.08 -0.15 -2.67
CA ALA A 45 5.17 -0.33 -1.24
C ALA A 45 4.43 -1.63 -0.90
N ILE A 46 5.08 -2.53 -0.18
CA ILE A 46 4.53 -3.84 0.19
C ILE A 46 4.63 -3.95 1.70
N VAL A 47 3.56 -4.39 2.34
CA VAL A 47 3.57 -4.82 3.73
C VAL A 47 2.78 -6.11 3.84
N ARG A 48 3.40 -7.11 4.47
CA ARG A 48 2.83 -8.40 4.81
C ARG A 48 2.88 -8.57 6.32
N LYS A 49 1.77 -9.01 6.91
CA LYS A 49 1.66 -9.13 8.37
C LYS A 49 0.81 -10.32 8.75
N ASN A 50 1.19 -11.00 9.83
CA ASN A 50 0.28 -11.86 10.56
C ASN A 50 -0.85 -11.00 11.15
N ALA A 51 -2.08 -11.26 10.69
CA ALA A 51 -3.30 -10.58 11.11
C ALA A 51 -4.27 -11.55 11.80
N THR A 52 -3.76 -12.66 12.35
CA THR A 52 -4.55 -13.60 13.16
C THR A 52 -5.26 -12.85 14.28
N ASN A 53 -6.57 -13.02 14.35
CA ASN A 53 -7.46 -12.38 15.30
C ASN A 53 -7.53 -10.84 15.21
N ALA A 54 -7.14 -10.25 14.06
CA ALA A 54 -7.39 -8.83 13.80
C ALA A 54 -8.89 -8.52 13.88
N SER A 55 -9.25 -7.43 14.54
CA SER A 55 -10.65 -7.00 14.76
C SER A 55 -10.71 -5.49 14.99
N SER A 56 -11.92 -4.93 15.04
CA SER A 56 -12.14 -3.49 15.26
C SER A 56 -11.29 -2.65 14.29
N THR A 57 -10.57 -1.62 14.76
CA THR A 57 -9.52 -0.96 13.99
C THR A 57 -8.20 -1.68 14.23
N TYR A 58 -7.71 -2.40 13.23
CA TYR A 58 -6.42 -3.07 13.27
C TYR A 58 -5.33 -2.21 12.58
N PRO A 59 -4.31 -1.74 13.32
CA PRO A 59 -3.19 -1.02 12.72
C PRO A 59 -2.30 -1.97 11.92
N PHE A 60 -2.38 -1.87 10.60
CA PHE A 60 -1.60 -2.69 9.69
C PHE A 60 -0.14 -2.22 9.65
N ILE A 61 0.08 -0.91 9.56
CA ILE A 61 1.39 -0.30 9.83
C ILE A 61 1.33 0.70 10.99
N ASP A 62 2.46 0.85 11.66
CA ASP A 62 2.69 1.73 12.80
C ASP A 62 4.18 2.10 12.90
N GLU A 63 4.54 2.86 13.93
CA GLU A 63 5.94 3.27 14.20
C GLU A 63 6.91 2.09 14.40
N ASN A 64 6.38 0.91 14.76
CA ASN A 64 7.16 -0.30 15.01
C ASN A 64 7.33 -1.19 13.78
N THR A 65 6.69 -0.82 12.66
CA THR A 65 6.79 -1.56 11.40
C THR A 65 8.24 -1.55 10.90
N LYS A 66 8.81 -2.71 10.61
CA LYS A 66 10.22 -2.82 10.18
C LYS A 66 10.31 -3.17 8.72
N LYS A 67 11.33 -2.60 8.06
CA LYS A 67 11.68 -3.01 6.70
C LYS A 67 12.35 -4.36 6.76
N LEU A 68 11.74 -5.33 6.09
CA LEU A 68 12.18 -6.74 6.09
C LEU A 68 12.11 -7.28 4.67
N ALA A 69 13.20 -7.88 4.20
CA ALA A 69 13.29 -8.40 2.84
C ALA A 69 12.16 -9.40 2.56
N GLY A 70 11.39 -9.15 1.49
CA GLY A 70 10.26 -9.99 1.10
C GLY A 70 9.01 -9.89 1.99
N ILE A 71 9.00 -9.02 3.03
CA ILE A 71 7.87 -8.88 3.96
C ILE A 71 7.36 -7.43 3.96
N SER A 72 8.24 -6.46 4.17
CA SER A 72 7.85 -5.05 4.25
C SER A 72 8.90 -4.14 3.61
N THR A 73 8.46 -3.21 2.78
CA THR A 73 9.29 -2.12 2.27
C THR A 73 9.30 -0.89 3.18
N MET A 74 8.36 -0.84 4.14
CA MET A 74 8.15 0.27 5.06
C MET A 74 9.08 0.14 6.27
N ASN A 75 9.63 1.27 6.73
CA ASN A 75 10.46 1.33 7.94
C ASN A 75 9.90 2.41 8.87
N GLY A 76 9.04 1.99 9.79
CA GLY A 76 8.16 2.84 10.57
C GLY A 76 6.93 3.27 9.78
N ASN A 77 6.34 4.37 10.23
CA ASN A 77 5.10 4.92 9.73
C ASN A 77 5.30 6.25 8.97
N SER A 78 6.49 6.49 8.43
CA SER A 78 6.75 7.66 7.59
C SER A 78 7.78 7.30 6.52
N LEU A 79 7.75 8.05 5.41
CA LEU A 79 8.76 7.90 4.37
C LEU A 79 9.98 8.78 4.71
N PRO A 80 11.21 8.34 4.39
CA PRO A 80 12.40 9.14 4.55
C PRO A 80 12.31 10.47 3.80
N GLN A 81 13.04 11.46 4.30
CA GLN A 81 13.17 12.76 3.64
C GLN A 81 13.58 12.61 2.17
N ASN A 82 12.98 13.44 1.31
CA ASN A 82 13.14 13.47 -0.14
C ASN A 82 12.60 12.23 -0.89
N MET A 83 11.81 11.38 -0.21
CA MET A 83 11.17 10.21 -0.81
C MET A 83 9.66 10.25 -0.63
N ALA A 84 8.95 10.87 -1.58
CA ALA A 84 7.50 10.77 -1.68
C ALA A 84 7.10 9.61 -2.61
N VAL A 85 5.88 9.10 -2.44
CA VAL A 85 5.28 8.13 -3.36
C VAL A 85 3.98 8.71 -3.91
N VAL A 86 3.81 8.66 -5.23
CA VAL A 86 2.55 8.92 -5.92
C VAL A 86 1.98 7.57 -6.30
N ALA A 87 0.94 7.15 -5.60
CA ALA A 87 0.25 5.89 -5.83
C ALA A 87 -0.91 6.06 -6.79
N ASP A 88 -1.07 5.10 -7.71
CA ASP A 88 -2.19 5.04 -8.67
C ASP A 88 -2.98 3.74 -8.57
N ALA A 89 -2.49 2.76 -7.81
CA ALA A 89 -3.18 1.50 -7.63
C ALA A 89 -2.87 0.84 -6.29
N ILE A 90 -3.79 0.03 -5.82
CA ILE A 90 -3.66 -0.74 -4.58
C ILE A 90 -4.15 -2.18 -4.76
N SER A 91 -3.67 -3.08 -3.92
CA SER A 91 -4.09 -4.48 -3.88
C SER A 91 -4.05 -4.99 -2.44
N VAL A 92 -5.04 -5.81 -2.09
CA VAL A 92 -5.08 -6.57 -0.84
C VAL A 92 -5.08 -8.06 -1.16
N GLY A 93 -4.16 -8.80 -0.53
CA GLY A 93 -4.04 -10.25 -0.65
C GLY A 93 -4.24 -10.94 0.69
N PHE A 94 -4.72 -12.18 0.66
CA PHE A 94 -5.00 -13.00 1.83
C PHE A 94 -4.39 -14.40 1.69
N ALA A 95 -3.90 -14.93 2.80
CA ALA A 95 -3.47 -16.31 2.91
C ALA A 95 -3.66 -16.84 4.34
N GLU A 96 -4.01 -18.10 4.47
CA GLU A 96 -3.74 -18.88 5.67
C GLU A 96 -2.49 -19.73 5.46
N GLY A 97 -1.69 -19.87 6.52
CA GLY A 97 -0.52 -20.75 6.57
C GLY A 97 -0.45 -21.48 7.89
N ASP A 98 0.42 -22.47 7.98
CA ASP A 98 0.64 -23.19 9.23
C ASP A 98 1.29 -22.26 10.25
N GLY A 99 1.12 -22.54 11.55
CA GLY A 99 1.69 -21.72 12.63
C GLY A 99 3.22 -21.54 12.55
N ALA A 100 3.91 -22.44 11.84
CA ALA A 100 5.35 -22.38 11.58
C ALA A 100 5.73 -21.47 10.38
N ASP A 101 4.79 -21.25 9.46
CA ASP A 101 5.03 -20.39 8.29
C ASP A 101 5.20 -18.93 8.74
N LYS A 102 5.98 -18.18 7.96
CA LYS A 102 6.13 -16.73 8.13
C LYS A 102 5.48 -15.99 6.98
N GLU A 103 5.25 -14.70 7.15
CA GLU A 103 4.63 -13.80 6.17
C GLU A 103 5.28 -13.87 4.78
N GLY A 104 6.59 -14.12 4.72
CA GLY A 104 7.33 -14.23 3.46
C GLY A 104 7.19 -15.57 2.72
N ALA A 105 6.61 -16.59 3.36
CA ALA A 105 6.56 -17.97 2.85
C ALA A 105 5.21 -18.37 2.26
N VAL A 106 4.14 -17.60 2.53
CA VAL A 106 2.78 -17.91 2.07
C VAL A 106 2.45 -17.24 0.72
N ILE A 107 1.47 -17.81 0.01
CA ILE A 107 0.98 -17.29 -1.27
C ILE A 107 -0.36 -16.59 -1.03
N TYR A 108 -0.39 -15.28 -1.26
CA TYR A 108 -1.53 -14.38 -0.99
C TYR A 108 -2.61 -14.41 -2.08
N THR A 109 -3.09 -15.60 -2.42
CA THR A 109 -4.09 -15.82 -3.50
C THR A 109 -5.30 -16.61 -3.03
N GLN A 110 -5.47 -16.78 -1.71
CA GLN A 110 -6.59 -17.52 -1.15
C GLN A 110 -7.84 -16.64 -1.09
N ASP A 111 -9.00 -17.28 -1.01
CA ASP A 111 -10.29 -16.59 -0.88
C ASP A 111 -10.33 -15.75 0.39
N VAL A 112 -10.68 -14.48 0.22
CA VAL A 112 -10.72 -13.52 1.34
C VAL A 112 -11.95 -13.81 2.20
N PRO A 113 -11.80 -14.08 3.51
CA PRO A 113 -12.91 -14.39 4.40
C PRO A 113 -13.82 -13.18 4.58
N ALA A 114 -15.10 -13.43 4.89
CA ALA A 114 -16.13 -12.41 4.98
C ALA A 114 -15.74 -11.24 5.92
N ALA A 115 -15.07 -11.53 7.04
CA ALA A 115 -14.62 -10.50 7.98
C ALA A 115 -13.66 -9.48 7.33
N LEU A 116 -12.67 -9.96 6.56
CA LEU A 116 -11.73 -9.09 5.86
C LEU A 116 -12.35 -8.46 4.61
N ARG A 117 -13.15 -9.23 3.85
CA ARG A 117 -13.83 -8.73 2.65
C ARG A 117 -14.76 -7.54 2.95
N ASN A 118 -15.43 -7.59 4.10
CA ASN A 118 -16.37 -6.55 4.54
C ASN A 118 -15.71 -5.45 5.40
N ALA A 119 -14.40 -5.48 5.59
CA ALA A 119 -13.66 -4.41 6.25
C ALA A 119 -13.40 -3.26 5.28
N ASN A 120 -13.07 -2.08 5.82
CA ASN A 120 -12.50 -0.99 5.05
C ASN A 120 -10.98 -0.95 5.22
N PHE A 121 -10.27 -0.65 4.14
CA PHE A 121 -8.87 -0.24 4.19
C PHE A 121 -8.80 1.28 4.25
N VAL A 122 -8.19 1.79 5.32
CA VAL A 122 -8.10 3.23 5.58
C VAL A 122 -6.64 3.65 5.62
N LEU A 123 -6.29 4.64 4.80
CA LEU A 123 -4.98 5.27 4.78
C LEU A 123 -5.10 6.68 5.35
N LYS A 124 -4.31 6.98 6.39
CA LYS A 124 -4.26 8.30 7.00
C LYS A 124 -2.88 8.91 6.84
N GLN A 125 -2.81 10.22 6.64
CA GLN A 125 -1.58 11.01 6.78
C GLN A 125 -1.84 12.20 7.69
N ASN A 126 -0.97 12.38 8.70
CA ASN A 126 -1.11 13.42 9.71
C ASN A 126 -2.52 13.44 10.35
N GLY A 127 -3.05 12.24 10.65
CA GLY A 127 -4.38 12.05 11.24
C GLY A 127 -5.57 12.28 10.31
N ARG A 128 -5.35 12.66 9.04
CA ARG A 128 -6.41 12.85 8.04
C ARG A 128 -6.51 11.65 7.12
N GLU A 129 -7.73 11.19 6.86
CA GLU A 129 -8.00 10.15 5.88
C GLU A 129 -7.74 10.67 4.48
N ILE A 130 -6.90 9.94 3.73
CA ILE A 130 -6.60 10.19 2.32
C ILE A 130 -7.06 9.05 1.42
N LEU A 131 -7.44 7.91 2.00
CA LEU A 131 -8.16 6.81 1.37
C LEU A 131 -9.03 6.12 2.42
N ASP A 132 -10.28 5.85 2.07
CA ASP A 132 -11.17 4.94 2.81
C ASP A 132 -12.00 4.19 1.76
N VAL A 133 -11.69 2.91 1.59
CA VAL A 133 -12.30 2.06 0.56
C VAL A 133 -12.59 0.66 1.12
N PRO A 134 -13.68 0.01 0.69
CA PRO A 134 -13.95 -1.37 1.03
C PRO A 134 -12.83 -2.29 0.55
N VAL A 135 -12.43 -3.27 1.37
CA VAL A 135 -11.43 -4.27 0.98
C VAL A 135 -11.93 -5.13 -0.19
N ALA A 136 -13.25 -5.34 -0.30
CA ALA A 136 -13.86 -6.03 -1.43
C ALA A 136 -13.48 -5.42 -2.80
N ASP A 137 -13.19 -4.12 -2.87
CA ASP A 137 -12.79 -3.43 -4.10
C ASP A 137 -11.29 -3.54 -4.37
N LEU A 138 -10.50 -4.00 -3.38
CA LEU A 138 -9.04 -4.08 -3.45
C LEU A 138 -8.50 -5.51 -3.60
N ILE A 139 -9.36 -6.52 -3.45
CA ILE A 139 -8.99 -7.92 -3.59
C ILE A 139 -9.05 -8.33 -5.05
N ALA A 140 -8.09 -9.13 -5.50
CA ALA A 140 -8.13 -9.66 -6.85
C ALA A 140 -9.30 -10.66 -6.99
N GLY A 141 -9.89 -10.75 -8.19
CA GLY A 141 -10.83 -11.84 -8.51
C GLY A 141 -10.16 -13.21 -8.49
N GLU A 142 -10.94 -14.29 -8.62
CA GLU A 142 -10.41 -15.66 -8.63
C GLU A 142 -9.28 -15.83 -9.68
N MET A 143 -8.10 -16.24 -9.22
CA MET A 143 -6.92 -16.61 -10.01
C MET A 143 -6.59 -15.66 -11.19
N PRO A 144 -6.13 -14.43 -10.91
CA PRO A 144 -5.77 -13.49 -11.96
C PRO A 144 -4.58 -14.03 -12.77
N THR A 145 -4.75 -14.09 -14.09
CA THR A 145 -3.73 -14.65 -15.00
C THR A 145 -2.63 -13.64 -15.36
N LYS A 146 -2.85 -12.34 -15.07
CA LYS A 146 -1.87 -11.27 -15.28
C LYS A 146 -1.59 -10.54 -13.99
N GLN A 147 -0.36 -10.06 -13.83
CA GLN A 147 0.05 -9.29 -12.64
C GLN A 147 -0.74 -7.99 -12.47
N GLU A 148 -1.20 -7.40 -13.57
CA GLU A 148 -1.97 -6.16 -13.57
C GLU A 148 -3.36 -6.35 -12.95
N ASP A 149 -3.95 -7.54 -13.11
CA ASP A 149 -5.27 -7.89 -12.60
C ASP A 149 -5.32 -8.01 -11.07
N TYR A 150 -4.16 -8.01 -10.40
CA TYR A 150 -4.08 -7.97 -8.94
C TYR A 150 -4.27 -6.55 -8.38
N PHE A 151 -4.04 -5.52 -9.20
CA PHE A 151 -4.06 -4.13 -8.76
C PHE A 151 -5.33 -3.45 -9.24
N HIS A 152 -5.97 -2.74 -8.32
CA HIS A 152 -7.13 -1.91 -8.60
C HIS A 152 -6.69 -0.46 -8.74
N ASP A 153 -7.10 0.16 -9.84
CA ASP A 153 -6.82 1.57 -10.11
C ASP A 153 -7.61 2.43 -9.10
N LEU A 154 -6.94 3.43 -8.53
CA LEU A 154 -7.55 4.32 -7.55
C LEU A 154 -8.39 5.43 -8.21
N GLU A 155 -8.40 5.51 -9.55
CA GLU A 155 -9.01 6.57 -10.38
C GLU A 155 -8.44 7.98 -10.13
N THR A 156 -7.65 8.14 -9.08
CA THR A 156 -6.95 9.35 -8.67
C THR A 156 -5.54 9.00 -8.18
N PHE A 157 -4.67 10.00 -8.13
CA PHE A 157 -3.39 9.87 -7.47
C PHE A 157 -3.53 10.11 -5.97
N ILE A 158 -2.89 9.24 -5.18
CA ILE A 158 -2.70 9.43 -3.75
C ILE A 158 -1.25 9.75 -3.50
N LEU A 159 -1.00 10.85 -2.79
CA LEU A 159 0.33 11.19 -2.31
C LEU A 159 0.57 10.47 -0.98
N LEU A 160 1.68 9.74 -0.87
CA LEU A 160 2.35 9.45 0.39
C LEU A 160 3.50 10.44 0.53
N ALA A 161 3.28 11.50 1.31
CA ALA A 161 4.28 12.54 1.53
C ALA A 161 5.48 12.05 2.35
N ASP A 162 6.66 12.61 2.09
CA ASP A 162 7.86 12.38 2.90
C ASP A 162 7.76 13.07 4.26
N GLU A 163 8.47 12.52 5.26
CA GLU A 163 8.50 13.02 6.65
C GLU A 163 7.12 13.22 7.30
N THR A 164 6.08 12.58 6.73
CA THR A 164 4.70 12.70 7.20
C THR A 164 4.26 11.36 7.78
N ALA A 165 3.88 11.36 9.05
CA ALA A 165 3.34 10.19 9.73
C ALA A 165 2.08 9.69 9.02
N MET A 166 1.98 8.38 8.82
CA MET A 166 0.87 7.73 8.14
C MET A 166 0.44 6.46 8.86
N SER A 167 -0.84 6.09 8.77
CA SER A 167 -1.32 4.78 9.24
C SER A 167 -2.05 4.08 8.11
N TRP A 168 -1.90 2.76 8.06
CA TRP A 168 -2.69 1.89 7.20
C TRP A 168 -3.47 1.01 8.16
N ASP A 169 -4.79 1.11 8.11
CA ASP A 169 -5.67 0.48 9.07
C ASP A 169 -6.69 -0.38 8.34
N PHE A 170 -7.00 -1.54 8.90
CA PHE A 170 -8.20 -2.30 8.54
C PHE A 170 -9.28 -2.02 9.58
N VAL A 171 -10.43 -1.52 9.14
CA VAL A 171 -11.58 -1.25 10.00
C VAL A 171 -12.61 -2.35 9.76
N PHE A 172 -12.66 -3.31 10.67
CA PHE A 172 -13.57 -4.45 10.61
C PHE A 172 -14.97 -4.08 11.09
N PRO A 173 -16.03 -4.74 10.57
CA PRO A 173 -17.38 -4.61 11.11
C PRO A 173 -17.42 -5.00 12.59
N GLY A 174 -18.32 -4.36 13.35
CA GLY A 174 -18.47 -4.60 14.79
C GLY A 174 -18.69 -6.08 15.13
N GLY A 175 -17.89 -6.61 16.06
CA GLY A 175 -17.97 -8.01 16.50
C GLY A 175 -17.39 -9.04 15.53
N GLN A 176 -16.81 -8.62 14.40
CA GLN A 176 -16.10 -9.49 13.47
C GLN A 176 -14.61 -9.54 13.79
N THR A 177 -14.04 -10.73 13.62
CA THR A 177 -12.62 -11.00 13.85
C THR A 177 -12.10 -11.86 12.71
N LEU A 178 -10.87 -11.59 12.28
CA LEU A 178 -10.16 -12.36 11.27
C LEU A 178 -9.55 -13.62 11.89
N ALA A 179 -10.39 -14.64 12.08
CA ALA A 179 -9.98 -15.92 12.64
C ALA A 179 -9.50 -16.88 11.53
N PRO A 180 -8.51 -17.75 11.82
CA PRO A 180 -8.12 -18.82 10.91
C PRO A 180 -9.24 -19.86 10.78
N SER A 181 -9.32 -20.52 9.62
CA SER A 181 -10.31 -21.56 9.35
C SER A 181 -10.15 -22.81 10.25
N GLU A 182 -8.93 -23.07 10.71
CA GLU A 182 -8.59 -24.24 11.53
C GLU A 182 -7.64 -23.87 12.68
N ALA A 183 -7.69 -24.65 13.76
CA ALA A 183 -6.79 -24.48 14.89
C ALA A 183 -5.33 -24.75 14.49
N GLY A 184 -4.41 -23.90 14.95
CA GLY A 184 -2.97 -24.01 14.65
C GLY A 184 -2.53 -23.30 13.37
N LYS A 185 -3.47 -22.77 12.58
CA LYS A 185 -3.17 -21.89 11.44
C LYS A 185 -3.06 -20.43 11.85
N ASN A 186 -2.36 -19.69 11.02
CA ASN A 186 -2.27 -18.23 11.08
C ASN A 186 -2.90 -17.60 9.85
N VAL A 187 -3.44 -16.41 10.04
CA VAL A 187 -3.94 -15.57 8.96
C VAL A 187 -2.90 -14.51 8.62
N TYR A 188 -2.64 -14.37 7.33
CA TYR A 188 -1.73 -13.38 6.77
C TYR A 188 -2.45 -12.47 5.78
N VAL A 189 -2.16 -11.18 5.87
CA VAL A 189 -2.66 -10.18 4.93
C VAL A 189 -1.48 -9.46 4.28
N GLU A 190 -1.64 -9.14 2.99
CA GLU A 190 -0.70 -8.35 2.21
C GLU A 190 -1.41 -7.11 1.68
N VAL A 191 -0.76 -5.96 1.80
CA VAL A 191 -1.16 -4.74 1.09
C VAL A 191 -0.03 -4.33 0.16
N ARG A 192 -0.37 -4.06 -1.10
CA ARG A 192 0.56 -3.52 -2.11
C ARG A 192 0.03 -2.21 -2.63
N ILE A 193 0.78 -1.12 -2.44
CA ILE A 193 0.48 0.20 -3.00
C ILE A 193 1.47 0.47 -4.14
N LYS A 194 0.96 0.59 -5.36
CA LYS A 194 1.75 0.75 -6.58
C LYS A 194 1.66 2.17 -7.11
N GLY A 195 2.77 2.61 -7.69
CA GLY A 195 2.88 3.86 -8.42
C GLY A 195 4.33 4.24 -8.65
N PHE A 196 4.69 5.45 -8.26
CA PHE A 196 6.02 6.03 -8.47
C PHE A 196 6.59 6.58 -7.18
N LYS A 197 7.89 6.41 -6.96
CA LYS A 197 8.61 7.13 -5.90
C LYS A 197 9.50 8.21 -6.47
N THR A 198 9.69 9.30 -5.73
CA THR A 198 10.69 10.31 -6.06
C THR A 198 12.09 9.75 -5.82
N LEU A 199 13.00 10.14 -6.70
CA LEU A 199 14.42 9.88 -6.57
C LEU A 199 15.18 11.11 -7.05
N LYS A 200 16.14 11.56 -6.25
CA LYS A 200 17.03 12.64 -6.65
C LYS A 200 17.89 12.21 -7.84
N ASN A 201 18.02 13.11 -8.82
CA ASN A 201 18.96 12.94 -9.92
C ASN A 201 20.39 13.05 -9.37
N ILE A 202 21.25 12.11 -9.80
CA ILE A 202 22.68 12.14 -9.52
C ILE A 202 23.32 13.17 -10.46
#